data_AF-Q32G96-F1
#
_entry.id   AF-Q32G96-F1
#
_cell.length_a   1.000
_cell.length_b   1.000
_cell.length_c   1.000
_cell.angle_alpha   90.00
_cell.angle_beta   90.00
_cell.angle_gamma   90.00
#
_symmetry.space_group_name_H-M   'P 1'
#
loop_
_entity.id
_entity.type
_entity.pdbx_description
1 polymer ?
#
loop_
_entity_poly.entity_id
_entity_poly.type
_entity_poly.pdbx_seq_one_letter_code
_entity_poly.pdbx_strand_id
1 'polypeptide(L)'
;MMRHCGWLLGLLSLFSLATHASDWQEIKNEAKGQTIWFNAWGGDTAINRYLDWVSGEMKTHYAINLKIVRLADAADAVKRIQTEAAAGRKTGGSVDLLWVNGENFRTLKEPNLLQTDWAETLPNWRYVDTQLPVREDFSVPTEGAESP
;
A
#
# COMPACT_ATOMS: atom_id res chain seq x y z
N MET A 1 46.36 -27.54 8.16
CA MET A 1 46.76 -27.29 6.76
C MET A 1 45.48 -26.90 6.01
N MET A 2 45.49 -25.76 5.29
CA MET A 2 44.36 -25.08 4.58
C MET A 2 43.29 -24.44 5.50
N ARG A 3 43.43 -23.16 5.92
CA ARG A 3 43.22 -21.87 5.22
C ARG A 3 41.77 -21.61 4.76
N HIS A 4 41.08 -20.81 5.58
CA HIS A 4 40.27 -19.63 5.25
C HIS A 4 39.66 -19.56 3.83
N CYS A 5 38.33 -19.69 3.76
CA CYS A 5 37.50 -18.96 2.80
C CYS A 5 36.05 -18.95 3.32
N GLY A 6 35.48 -17.80 3.68
CA GLY A 6 34.08 -17.76 4.13
C GLY A 6 33.51 -16.43 4.62
N TRP A 7 34.32 -15.39 4.82
CA TRP A 7 33.88 -14.15 5.50
C TRP A 7 33.40 -13.02 4.57
N LEU A 8 32.96 -13.32 3.35
CA LEU A 8 32.52 -12.28 2.38
C LEU A 8 31.00 -12.17 2.19
N LEU A 9 30.19 -13.02 2.83
CA LEU A 9 28.72 -12.99 2.67
C LEU A 9 27.98 -12.07 3.65
N GLY A 10 28.63 -11.54 4.70
CA GLY A 10 27.96 -10.73 5.72
C GLY A 10 27.70 -9.26 5.35
N LEU A 11 28.44 -8.69 4.39
CA LEU A 11 28.28 -7.27 4.02
C LEU A 11 27.04 -7.01 3.17
N LEU A 12 26.67 -7.93 2.26
CA LEU A 12 25.57 -7.72 1.31
C LEU A 12 24.22 -7.55 2.01
N SER A 13 23.94 -8.35 3.05
CA SER A 13 22.67 -8.27 3.79
C SER A 13 22.52 -6.96 4.58
N LEU A 14 23.63 -6.37 5.05
CA LEU A 14 23.61 -5.09 5.76
C LEU A 14 23.37 -3.93 4.79
N PHE A 15 23.94 -3.98 3.59
CA PHE A 15 23.72 -2.95 2.58
C PHE A 15 22.24 -2.86 2.16
N SER A 16 21.57 -4.00 1.92
CA SER A 16 20.15 -4.00 1.50
C SER A 16 19.20 -3.43 2.57
N LEU A 17 19.44 -3.69 3.85
CA LEU A 17 18.64 -3.12 4.94
C LEU A 17 18.90 -1.62 5.10
N ALA A 18 20.15 -1.18 4.93
CA ALA A 18 20.51 0.22 5.02
C ALA A 18 19.89 1.05 3.88
N THR A 19 19.88 0.53 2.65
CA THR A 19 19.24 1.20 1.50
C THR A 19 17.73 1.29 1.67
N HIS A 20 17.04 0.20 2.05
CA HIS A 20 15.60 0.28 2.30
C HIS A 20 15.24 1.25 3.43
N ALA A 21 16.08 1.34 4.48
CA ALA A 21 15.89 2.30 5.56
C ALA A 21 16.10 3.76 5.11
N SER A 22 17.10 4.03 4.24
CA SER A 22 17.30 5.37 3.67
C SER A 22 16.15 5.77 2.76
N ASP A 23 15.70 4.86 1.90
CA ASP A 23 14.63 5.11 0.91
C ASP A 23 13.31 5.40 1.63
N TRP A 24 12.98 4.65 2.69
CA TRP A 24 11.79 4.92 3.49
C TRP A 24 11.86 6.26 4.23
N GLN A 25 13.05 6.66 4.68
CA GLN A 25 13.22 7.95 5.35
C GLN A 25 13.04 9.13 4.38
N GLU A 26 13.44 8.97 3.12
CA GLU A 26 13.18 9.92 2.04
C GLU A 26 11.67 10.01 1.72
N ILE A 27 11.00 8.87 1.51
CA ILE A 27 9.53 8.81 1.32
C ILE A 27 8.79 9.53 2.44
N LYS A 28 9.15 9.28 3.71
CA LYS A 28 8.55 9.97 4.86
C LYS A 28 8.76 11.48 4.85
N ASN A 29 9.87 11.96 4.30
CA ASN A 29 10.14 13.40 4.20
C ASN A 29 9.34 14.04 3.05
N GLU A 30 9.28 13.38 1.89
CA GLU A 30 8.51 13.84 0.73
C GLU A 30 7.00 13.86 0.99
N ALA A 31 6.49 12.90 1.77
CA ALA A 31 5.08 12.79 2.10
C ALA A 31 4.57 13.92 3.03
N LYS A 32 5.44 14.64 3.73
CA LYS A 32 5.03 15.69 4.68
C LYS A 32 4.20 16.77 3.99
N GLY A 33 3.03 17.08 4.55
CA GLY A 33 2.10 18.07 4.01
C GLY A 33 1.18 17.54 2.92
N GLN A 34 1.43 16.36 2.36
CA GLN A 34 0.57 15.77 1.35
C GLN A 34 -0.78 15.34 1.93
N THR A 35 -1.76 15.14 1.04
CA THR A 35 -3.08 14.61 1.38
C THR A 35 -3.25 13.26 0.70
N ILE A 36 -3.68 12.26 1.46
CA ILE A 36 -3.99 10.92 0.94
C ILE A 36 -5.50 10.71 1.05
N TRP A 37 -6.16 10.42 -0.06
CA TRP A 37 -7.58 10.09 -0.15
C TRP A 37 -7.79 8.58 -0.01
N PHE A 38 -8.01 8.15 1.22
CA PHE A 38 -8.23 6.75 1.56
C PHE A 38 -9.72 6.42 1.54
N ASN A 39 -10.12 5.61 0.56
CA ASN A 39 -11.49 5.15 0.37
C ASN A 39 -11.66 3.81 1.09
N ALA A 40 -12.54 3.77 2.09
CA ALA A 40 -12.67 2.65 3.00
C ALA A 40 -14.13 2.30 3.26
N TRP A 41 -14.43 1.02 3.51
CA TRP A 41 -15.78 0.60 3.89
C TRP A 41 -16.23 1.29 5.17
N GLY A 42 -17.38 1.97 5.10
CA GLY A 42 -17.90 2.82 6.17
C GLY A 42 -19.03 2.21 6.98
N GLY A 43 -19.35 0.92 6.78
CA GLY A 43 -20.53 0.28 7.39
C GLY A 43 -20.43 -0.06 8.87
N ASP A 44 -19.26 0.12 9.51
CA ASP A 44 -19.05 -0.16 10.93
C ASP A 44 -18.54 1.07 11.69
N THR A 45 -19.27 1.47 12.74
CA THR A 45 -18.95 2.65 13.54
C THR A 45 -17.64 2.50 14.33
N ALA A 46 -17.30 1.31 14.81
CA ALA A 46 -16.04 1.07 15.52
C ALA A 46 -14.84 1.18 14.59
N ILE A 47 -14.93 0.58 13.40
CA ILE A 47 -13.91 0.71 12.36
C ILE A 47 -13.75 2.16 11.92
N ASN A 48 -14.87 2.87 11.70
CA ASN A 48 -14.85 4.30 11.35
C ASN A 48 -14.13 5.15 12.41
N ARG A 49 -14.39 4.92 13.70
CA ARG A 49 -13.68 5.64 14.79
C ARG A 49 -12.19 5.31 14.81
N TYR A 50 -11.83 4.06 14.54
CA TYR A 50 -10.44 3.65 14.44
C TYR A 50 -9.73 4.36 13.28
N LEU A 51 -10.36 4.44 12.09
CA LEU A 51 -9.81 5.16 10.95
C LEU A 51 -9.68 6.67 11.20
N ASP A 52 -10.62 7.28 11.93
CA ASP A 52 -10.50 8.67 12.35
C ASP A 52 -9.32 8.87 13.31
N TRP A 53 -9.11 7.96 14.27
CA TRP A 53 -7.94 7.98 15.13
C TRP A 53 -6.65 7.83 14.32
N VAL A 54 -6.57 6.87 13.39
CA VAL A 54 -5.42 6.71 12.48
C VAL A 54 -5.15 8.00 11.69
N SER A 55 -6.18 8.69 11.21
CA SER A 55 -6.03 9.99 10.54
C SER A 55 -5.35 11.03 11.44
N GLY A 56 -5.72 11.08 12.73
CA GLY A 56 -5.08 11.92 13.74
C GLY A 56 -3.62 11.55 14.00
N GLU A 57 -3.31 10.25 14.12
CA GLU A 57 -1.94 9.75 14.29
C GLU A 57 -1.05 10.08 13.08
N MET A 58 -1.59 9.91 11.86
CA MET A 58 -0.87 10.26 10.62
C MET A 58 -0.50 11.74 10.56
N LYS A 59 -1.41 12.61 11.01
CA LYS A 59 -1.13 14.04 11.10
C LYS A 59 -0.07 14.34 12.16
N THR A 60 -0.17 13.72 13.34
CA THR A 60 0.69 13.98 14.50
C THR A 60 2.12 13.49 14.28
N HIS A 61 2.29 12.28 13.74
CA HIS A 61 3.59 11.63 13.64
C HIS A 61 4.29 11.80 12.29
N TYR A 62 3.54 12.06 11.22
CA TYR A 62 4.08 12.10 9.85
C TYR A 62 3.76 13.38 9.09
N ALA A 63 2.98 14.31 9.68
CA ALA A 63 2.50 15.53 9.02
C ALA A 63 1.72 15.28 7.71
N ILE A 64 1.12 14.10 7.56
CA ILE A 64 0.30 13.70 6.40
C ILE A 64 -1.17 13.97 6.71
N ASN A 65 -1.93 14.47 5.74
CA ASN A 65 -3.39 14.64 5.87
C ASN A 65 -4.10 13.40 5.30
N LEU A 66 -4.43 12.43 6.14
CA LEU A 66 -5.19 11.26 5.70
C LEU A 66 -6.70 11.58 5.68
N LYS A 67 -7.31 11.65 4.50
CA LYS A 67 -8.75 11.90 4.32
C LYS A 67 -9.48 10.58 4.06
N ILE A 68 -10.28 10.16 5.04
CA ILE A 68 -11.09 8.94 4.95
C ILE A 68 -12.40 9.24 4.19
N VAL A 69 -12.58 8.61 3.03
CA VAL A 69 -13.82 8.61 2.26
C VAL A 69 -14.57 7.32 2.58
N ARG A 70 -15.67 7.44 3.32
CA ARG A 70 -16.50 6.30 3.74
C ARG A 70 -17.36 5.83 2.57
N LEU A 71 -17.22 4.56 2.21
CA LEU A 71 -17.97 3.92 1.15
C LEU A 71 -19.11 3.06 1.72
N ALA A 72 -20.24 3.04 1.03
CA ALA A 72 -21.26 2.00 1.23
C ALA A 72 -20.77 0.67 0.64
N ASP A 73 -20.15 0.74 -0.55
CA ASP A 73 -19.61 -0.38 -1.30
C ASP A 73 -18.29 0.02 -1.98
N ALA A 74 -17.29 -0.88 -1.99
CA ALA A 74 -16.04 -0.69 -2.72
C ALA A 74 -16.27 -0.52 -4.24
N ALA A 75 -17.33 -1.12 -4.79
CA ALA A 75 -17.70 -1.01 -6.19
C ALA A 75 -17.92 0.46 -6.64
N ASP A 76 -18.38 1.34 -5.74
CA ASP A 76 -18.55 2.77 -6.02
C ASP A 76 -17.20 3.47 -6.31
N ALA A 77 -16.16 3.10 -5.57
CA ALA A 77 -14.81 3.60 -5.82
C ALA A 77 -14.22 3.00 -7.09
N VAL A 78 -14.42 1.70 -7.35
CA VAL A 78 -13.99 1.03 -8.58
C VAL A 78 -14.58 1.72 -9.81
N LYS A 79 -15.90 1.94 -9.83
CA LYS A 79 -16.59 2.63 -10.93
C LYS A 79 -16.04 4.03 -11.15
N ARG A 80 -15.72 4.75 -10.08
CA ARG A 80 -15.13 6.09 -10.17
C ARG A 80 -13.72 6.04 -10.78
N ILE A 81 -12.85 5.14 -10.31
CA ILE A 81 -11.50 4.94 -10.87
C ILE A 81 -11.57 4.61 -12.36
N GLN A 82 -12.46 3.68 -12.76
CA GLN A 82 -12.67 3.32 -14.16
C GLN A 82 -13.16 4.51 -15.00
N THR A 83 -14.09 5.31 -14.47
CA THR A 83 -14.61 6.51 -15.16
C THR A 83 -13.50 7.55 -15.36
N GLU A 84 -12.68 7.78 -14.34
CA GLU A 84 -11.54 8.71 -14.41
C GLU A 84 -10.50 8.23 -15.44
N ALA A 85 -10.16 6.94 -15.41
CA ALA A 85 -9.22 6.34 -16.35
C ALA A 85 -9.74 6.39 -17.80
N ALA A 86 -11.03 6.12 -18.02
CA ALA A 86 -11.68 6.22 -19.32
C ALA A 86 -11.71 7.67 -19.85
N ALA A 87 -11.75 8.67 -18.96
CA ALA A 87 -11.60 10.08 -19.29
C ALA A 87 -10.12 10.51 -19.52
N GLY A 88 -9.17 9.57 -19.51
CA GLY A 88 -7.75 9.83 -19.73
C GLY A 88 -6.99 10.34 -18.49
N ARG A 89 -7.62 10.37 -17.31
CA ARG A 89 -6.95 10.79 -16.07
C ARG A 89 -6.02 9.68 -15.59
N LYS A 90 -4.72 9.91 -15.68
CA LYS A 90 -3.67 8.99 -15.18
C LYS A 90 -2.99 9.47 -13.90
N THR A 91 -3.21 10.72 -13.53
CA THR A 91 -2.67 11.37 -12.32
C THR A 91 -3.71 12.28 -11.71
N GLY A 92 -3.65 12.53 -10.41
CA GLY A 92 -4.61 13.39 -9.72
C GLY A 92 -6.04 12.82 -9.71
N GLY A 93 -6.15 11.49 -9.64
CA GLY A 93 -7.42 10.80 -9.43
C GLY A 93 -8.01 11.12 -8.05
N SER A 94 -9.25 10.68 -7.81
CA SER A 94 -9.94 10.92 -6.53
C SER A 94 -9.67 9.85 -5.44
N VAL A 95 -8.87 8.83 -5.76
CA VAL A 95 -8.59 7.70 -4.88
C VAL A 95 -7.08 7.42 -4.91
N ASP A 96 -6.42 7.59 -3.76
CA ASP A 96 -4.99 7.25 -3.61
C ASP A 96 -4.83 5.86 -2.97
N LEU A 97 -5.75 5.50 -2.07
CA LEU A 97 -5.79 4.20 -1.40
C LEU A 97 -7.23 3.69 -1.35
N LEU A 98 -7.44 2.40 -1.58
CA LEU A 98 -8.74 1.74 -1.51
C LEU A 98 -8.63 0.51 -0.61
N TRP A 99 -9.49 0.43 0.41
CA TRP A 99 -9.74 -0.84 1.08
C TRP A 99 -10.66 -1.65 0.19
N VAL A 100 -10.15 -2.77 -0.30
CA VAL A 100 -10.75 -3.55 -1.38
C VAL A 100 -11.01 -4.99 -0.92
N ASN A 101 -11.89 -5.68 -1.64
CA ASN A 101 -12.05 -7.14 -1.55
C ASN A 101 -11.59 -7.78 -2.86
N GLY A 102 -11.42 -9.10 -2.88
CA GLY A 102 -10.88 -9.81 -4.05
C GLY A 102 -11.61 -9.60 -5.38
N GLU A 103 -12.94 -9.47 -5.37
CA GLU A 103 -13.71 -9.19 -6.59
C GLU A 103 -13.36 -7.80 -7.16
N ASN A 104 -13.30 -6.78 -6.30
CA ASN A 104 -12.97 -5.42 -6.72
C ASN A 104 -11.47 -5.27 -7.05
N PHE A 105 -10.59 -6.01 -6.35
CA PHE A 105 -9.16 -6.08 -6.67
C PHE A 105 -8.97 -6.60 -8.09
N ARG A 106 -9.56 -7.75 -8.42
CA ARG A 106 -9.55 -8.32 -9.78
C ARG A 106 -10.07 -7.33 -10.82
N THR A 107 -11.19 -6.66 -10.53
CA THR A 107 -11.84 -5.70 -11.44
C THR A 107 -10.95 -4.48 -11.75
N LEU A 108 -10.10 -4.06 -10.82
CA LEU A 108 -9.11 -2.99 -11.04
C LEU A 108 -7.81 -3.52 -11.66
N LYS A 109 -7.42 -4.76 -11.34
CA LYS A 109 -6.18 -5.39 -11.81
C LYS A 109 -6.21 -5.73 -13.30
N GLU A 110 -7.29 -6.35 -13.79
CA GLU A 110 -7.44 -6.75 -15.21
C GLU A 110 -7.19 -5.60 -16.21
N PRO A 111 -7.70 -4.36 -15.99
CA PRO A 111 -7.41 -3.20 -16.84
C PRO A 111 -6.14 -2.40 -16.46
N ASN A 112 -5.26 -2.91 -15.58
CA ASN A 112 -4.06 -2.22 -15.09
C ASN A 112 -4.35 -0.86 -14.42
N LEU A 113 -5.35 -0.81 -13.53
CA LEU A 113 -5.72 0.40 -12.78
C LEU A 113 -5.13 0.44 -11.36
N LEU A 114 -4.29 -0.53 -11.01
CA LEU A 114 -3.57 -0.58 -9.73
C LEU A 114 -2.09 -0.32 -9.94
N GLN A 115 -1.47 0.41 -9.02
CA GLN A 115 -0.02 0.48 -8.90
C GLN A 115 0.50 -0.87 -8.41
N THR A 116 1.51 -1.44 -9.09
CA THR A 116 2.18 -2.68 -8.70
C THR A 116 3.50 -2.40 -7.98
N ASP A 117 4.14 -3.46 -7.49
CA ASP A 117 5.52 -3.45 -6.98
C ASP A 117 5.79 -2.50 -5.80
N TRP A 118 4.77 -2.20 -5.00
CA TRP A 118 4.92 -1.29 -3.85
C TRP A 118 4.76 -2.02 -2.50
N ALA A 119 3.80 -2.95 -2.39
CA ALA A 119 3.44 -3.57 -1.11
C ALA A 119 4.61 -4.31 -0.45
N GLU A 120 5.38 -5.08 -1.25
CA GLU A 120 6.54 -5.83 -0.76
C GLU A 120 7.77 -4.96 -0.45
N THR A 121 7.74 -3.67 -0.84
CA THR A 121 8.82 -2.70 -0.55
C THR A 121 8.64 -1.99 0.79
N LEU A 122 7.46 -2.14 1.42
CA LEU A 122 7.17 -1.53 2.71
C LEU A 122 8.09 -2.10 3.80
N PRO A 123 8.63 -1.26 4.72
CA PRO A 123 9.53 -1.74 5.77
C PRO A 123 8.92 -2.84 6.67
N ASN A 124 7.60 -2.84 6.80
CA ASN A 124 6.86 -3.79 7.62
C ASN A 124 6.44 -5.06 6.86
N TRP A 125 6.72 -5.18 5.56
CA TRP A 125 6.48 -6.41 4.80
C TRP A 125 7.16 -7.64 5.45
N ARG A 126 8.29 -7.41 6.13
CA ARG A 126 8.99 -8.44 6.93
C ARG A 126 8.14 -9.12 8.01
N TYR A 127 7.00 -8.54 8.39
CA TYR A 127 6.07 -9.09 9.39
C TYR A 127 4.89 -9.83 8.77
N VAL A 128 4.74 -9.80 7.44
CA VAL A 128 3.68 -10.53 6.74
C VAL A 128 4.03 -12.02 6.71
N ASP A 129 3.10 -12.86 7.15
CA ASP A 129 3.25 -14.31 7.05
C ASP A 129 3.02 -14.76 5.62
N THR A 130 4.11 -14.92 4.87
CA THR A 130 4.05 -15.35 3.46
C THR A 130 3.71 -16.84 3.28
N GLN A 131 3.44 -17.59 4.36
CA GLN A 131 2.87 -18.94 4.27
C GLN A 131 1.35 -18.89 4.08
N LEU A 132 0.70 -17.78 4.43
CA LEU A 132 -0.69 -17.49 4.10
C LEU A 132 -0.79 -16.98 2.64
N PRO A 133 -1.96 -17.08 1.99
CA PRO A 133 -2.16 -16.66 0.61
C PRO A 133 -2.22 -15.12 0.49
N VAL A 134 -1.14 -14.42 0.85
CA VAL A 134 -1.04 -12.95 0.81
C VAL A 134 -0.56 -12.41 -0.53
N ARG A 135 -0.15 -13.30 -1.45
CA ARG A 135 0.33 -12.94 -2.79
C ARG A 135 -0.70 -13.19 -3.89
N GLU A 136 -1.87 -13.67 -3.54
CA GLU A 136 -2.99 -13.89 -4.45
C GLU A 136 -4.27 -13.42 -3.78
N ASP A 137 -5.12 -12.70 -4.50
CA ASP A 137 -6.50 -12.41 -4.07
C ASP A 137 -7.46 -12.77 -5.21
N PHE A 138 -8.54 -13.47 -4.89
CA PHE A 138 -9.53 -13.97 -5.85
C PHE A 138 -8.92 -14.77 -7.03
N SER A 139 -7.87 -15.55 -6.73
CA SER A 139 -7.06 -16.31 -7.72
C SER A 139 -6.30 -15.43 -8.74
N VAL A 140 -6.08 -14.15 -8.42
CA VAL A 140 -5.28 -13.22 -9.20
C VAL A 140 -3.99 -12.91 -8.43
N PRO A 141 -2.80 -13.08 -9.03
CA PRO A 141 -1.56 -12.65 -8.41
C PRO A 141 -1.59 -11.16 -8.06
N THR A 142 -1.23 -10.82 -6.83
CA THR A 142 -1.22 -9.43 -6.37
C THR A 142 -0.17 -8.60 -7.10
N GLU A 143 0.98 -9.20 -7.41
CA GLU A 143 2.15 -8.54 -8.02
C GLU A 143 2.55 -7.27 -7.23
N GLY A 144 2.44 -7.33 -5.90
CA GLY A 144 2.75 -6.21 -5.01
C GLY A 144 1.79 -5.02 -5.11
N ALA A 145 0.59 -5.22 -5.68
CA ALA A 145 -0.42 -4.17 -5.80
C ALA A 145 -1.33 -4.02 -4.57
N GLU A 146 -1.25 -4.94 -3.61
CA GLU A 146 -2.09 -4.99 -2.42
C GLU A 146 -1.23 -5.32 -1.20
N SER A 147 -1.47 -4.59 -0.10
CA SER A 147 -0.94 -4.93 1.22
C SER A 147 -2.04 -5.65 2.02
N PRO A 148 -1.78 -6.84 2.58
CA PRO A 148 -2.74 -7.55 3.42
C PRO A 148 -2.96 -6.85 4.78
#